data_AF-A0A0Q4DN81-F1
#
_entry.id   AF-A0A0Q4DN81-F1
#
_cell.length_a   1.000
_cell.length_b   1.000
_cell.length_c   1.000
_cell.angle_alpha   90.00
_cell.angle_beta   90.00
_cell.angle_gamma   90.00
#
_symmetry.space_group_name_H-M   'P 1'
#
loop_
_entity.id
_entity.type
_entity.pdbx_description
1 polymer ?
#
loop_
_entity_poly.entity_id
_entity_poly.type
_entity_poly.pdbx_seq_one_letter_code
_entity_poly.pdbx_strand_id
1 'polypeptide(L)'
;MPMNTGYRGDLPPTTRVRRARILAIAAAVVFTALGILFLSFSGDTPLFLLGGSATIVQAAIMILAVSRASAAIRALSIGVAVLAVAGGSAIAFTSSATDGGSGVASLFGLAAILAGEAFLVHMLSRAVEVHST
;
A
#
# COMPACT_ATOMS: atom_id res chain seq x y z
N MET A 1 -28.05 21.72 -30.34
CA MET A 1 -28.47 21.29 -28.99
C MET A 1 -27.30 20.56 -28.36
N PRO A 2 -26.70 21.05 -27.27
CA PRO A 2 -25.61 20.34 -26.63
C PRO A 2 -26.17 19.10 -25.91
N MET A 3 -25.52 17.98 -26.16
CA MET A 3 -25.84 16.66 -25.62
C MET A 3 -25.52 16.67 -24.13
N ASN A 4 -26.55 16.79 -23.29
CA ASN A 4 -26.44 16.68 -21.84
C ASN A 4 -26.05 15.23 -21.52
N THR A 5 -24.77 14.98 -21.25
CA THR A 5 -24.28 13.72 -20.68
C THR A 5 -24.74 13.65 -19.23
N GLY A 6 -26.03 13.39 -19.03
CA GLY A 6 -26.56 12.95 -17.75
C GLY A 6 -25.73 11.76 -17.26
N TYR A 7 -25.42 11.76 -15.97
CA TYR A 7 -24.69 10.71 -15.26
C TYR A 7 -23.15 10.82 -15.16
N ARG A 8 -22.59 12.01 -14.94
CA ARG A 8 -21.54 12.13 -13.92
C ARG A 8 -22.21 12.42 -12.58
N GLY A 9 -22.80 11.37 -12.01
CA GLY A 9 -23.34 11.42 -10.66
C GLY A 9 -22.21 11.73 -9.69
N ASP A 10 -22.06 13.01 -9.37
CA ASP A 10 -21.40 13.44 -8.14
C ASP A 10 -22.21 12.91 -6.96
N LEU A 11 -21.94 11.65 -6.62
CA LEU A 11 -22.31 11.04 -5.36
C LEU A 11 -22.05 12.07 -4.26
N PRO A 12 -23.01 12.32 -3.36
CA PRO A 12 -22.86 13.32 -2.32
C PRO A 12 -21.51 13.14 -1.62
N PRO A 13 -20.74 14.20 -1.34
CA PRO A 13 -19.37 14.14 -0.81
C PRO A 13 -19.25 13.20 0.41
N THR A 14 -20.29 13.15 1.24
CA THR A 14 -20.43 12.26 2.40
C THR A 14 -20.38 10.77 2.04
N THR A 15 -20.94 10.37 0.89
CA THR A 15 -20.96 8.97 0.43
C THR A 15 -19.63 8.54 -0.19
N ARG A 16 -18.89 9.45 -0.85
CA ARG A 16 -17.54 9.17 -1.39
C ARG A 16 -16.53 8.95 -0.26
N VAL A 17 -16.51 9.82 0.75
CA VAL A 17 -15.64 9.66 1.94
C VAL A 17 -15.98 8.38 2.70
N ARG A 18 -17.27 8.06 2.85
CA ARG A 18 -17.70 6.81 3.49
C ARG A 18 -17.23 5.57 2.71
N ARG A 19 -17.35 5.57 1.38
CA ARG A 19 -16.86 4.47 0.54
C ARG A 19 -15.34 4.34 0.58
N ALA A 20 -14.61 5.46 0.57
CA ALA A 20 -13.15 5.46 0.71
C ALA A 20 -12.71 4.86 2.06
N ARG A 21 -13.40 5.19 3.16
CA ARG A 21 -13.15 4.58 4.46
C ARG A 21 -13.41 3.08 4.47
N ILE A 22 -14.53 2.62 3.90
CA ILE A 22 -14.85 1.18 3.81
C ILE A 22 -13.80 0.45 2.98
N LEU A 23 -13.42 1.00 1.83
CA LEU A 23 -12.41 0.43 0.95
C LEU A 23 -11.05 0.35 1.66
N ALA A 24 -10.64 1.41 2.35
CA ALA A 24 -9.38 1.44 3.10
C ALA A 24 -9.33 0.38 4.20
N ILE A 25 -10.42 0.21 4.95
CA ILE A 25 -10.50 -0.81 6.00
C ILE A 25 -10.45 -2.21 5.38
N ALA A 26 -11.23 -2.47 4.33
CA ALA A 26 -11.24 -3.77 3.65
C ALA A 26 -9.86 -4.10 3.06
N ALA A 27 -9.25 -3.15 2.36
CA ALA A 27 -7.91 -3.31 1.80
C ALA A 27 -6.86 -3.52 2.90
N ALA A 28 -6.91 -2.74 3.99
CA ALA A 28 -5.99 -2.90 5.12
C ALA A 28 -6.10 -4.31 5.74
N VAL A 29 -7.30 -4.88 5.87
CA VAL A 29 -7.47 -6.26 6.36
C VAL A 29 -6.82 -7.26 5.41
N VAL A 30 -7.02 -7.12 4.09
CA VAL A 30 -6.43 -8.01 3.08
C VAL A 30 -4.90 -7.90 3.09
N PHE A 31 -4.35 -6.69 3.10
CA PHE A 31 -2.90 -6.48 3.13
C PHE A 31 -2.27 -6.91 4.45
N THR A 32 -2.98 -6.77 5.58
CA THR A 32 -2.53 -7.31 6.87
C THR A 32 -2.46 -8.83 6.82
N ALA A 33 -3.49 -9.50 6.28
CA ALA A 33 -3.49 -10.95 6.10
C ALA A 33 -2.36 -11.41 5.17
N LEU A 34 -2.12 -10.67 4.08
CA LEU A 34 -1.00 -10.92 3.16
C LEU A 34 0.35 -10.75 3.87
N GLY A 35 0.50 -9.72 4.71
CA GLY A 35 1.72 -9.51 5.47
C GLY A 35 1.97 -10.62 6.49
N ILE A 36 0.93 -11.08 7.19
CA ILE A 36 1.00 -12.25 8.09
C ILE A 36 1.40 -13.52 7.30
N LEU A 37 0.88 -13.68 6.09
CA LEU A 37 1.26 -14.79 5.21
C LEU A 37 2.75 -14.74 4.87
N PHE A 38 3.29 -13.58 4.50
CA PHE A 38 4.73 -13.42 4.27
C PHE A 38 5.56 -13.71 5.52
N LEU A 39 5.14 -13.24 6.69
CA LEU A 39 5.80 -13.56 7.96
C LEU A 39 5.76 -15.06 8.27
N SER A 40 4.70 -15.77 7.88
CA SER A 40 4.59 -17.22 8.08
C SER A 40 5.58 -18.02 7.23
N PHE A 41 6.02 -17.47 6.10
CA PHE A 41 7.03 -18.06 5.22
C PHE A 41 8.45 -17.53 5.46
N SER A 42 8.65 -16.61 6.42
CA SER A 42 9.91 -15.88 6.55
C SER A 42 11.05 -16.63 7.23
N GLY A 43 10.85 -17.91 7.59
CA GLY A 43 11.81 -18.71 8.35
C GLY A 43 13.22 -18.71 7.74
N ASP A 44 13.31 -18.98 6.44
CA ASP A 44 14.60 -19.06 5.73
C ASP A 44 14.88 -17.85 4.82
N THR A 45 13.95 -16.90 4.74
CA THR A 45 13.98 -15.82 3.74
C THR A 45 13.76 -14.46 4.41
N PRO A 46 14.85 -13.76 4.81
CA PRO A 46 14.75 -12.44 5.46
C PRO A 46 14.00 -11.40 4.61
N LEU A 47 13.93 -11.61 3.29
CA LEU A 47 13.14 -10.80 2.37
C LEU A 47 11.64 -10.82 2.72
N PHE A 48 11.06 -11.98 3.04
CA PHE A 48 9.64 -12.06 3.40
C PHE A 48 9.34 -11.52 4.79
N LEU A 49 10.33 -11.53 5.70
CA LEU A 49 10.20 -10.85 6.99
C LEU A 49 10.06 -9.33 6.81
N LEU A 50 10.96 -8.75 5.99
CA LEU A 50 10.92 -7.33 5.66
C LEU A 50 9.67 -6.96 4.86
N GLY A 51 9.29 -7.81 3.91
CA GLY A 51 8.08 -7.64 3.11
C GLY A 51 6.78 -7.69 3.93
N GLY A 52 6.65 -8.69 4.79
CA GLY A 52 5.49 -8.87 5.67
C GLY A 52 5.35 -7.74 6.68
N SER A 53 6.45 -7.29 7.27
CA SER A 53 6.42 -6.14 8.18
C SER A 53 6.06 -4.84 7.46
N ALA A 54 6.63 -4.57 6.29
CA ALA A 54 6.33 -3.36 5.52
C ALA A 54 4.86 -3.30 5.06
N THR A 55 4.30 -4.42 4.59
CA THR A 55 2.88 -4.51 4.17
C THR A 55 1.91 -4.28 5.33
N ILE A 56 2.19 -4.84 6.52
CA ILE A 56 1.38 -4.58 7.73
C ILE A 56 1.45 -3.09 8.12
N VAL A 57 2.65 -2.50 8.08
CA VAL A 57 2.82 -1.07 8.36
C VAL A 57 2.02 -0.23 7.37
N GLN A 58 2.03 -0.57 6.08
CA GLN A 58 1.22 0.16 5.09
C GLN A 58 -0.27 0.00 5.27
N ALA A 59 -0.75 -1.18 5.66
CA ALA A 59 -2.15 -1.37 6.02
C ALA A 59 -2.58 -0.42 7.14
N ALA A 60 -1.74 -0.25 8.18
CA ALA A 60 -2.00 0.71 9.25
C ALA A 60 -1.99 2.17 8.75
N ILE A 61 -1.04 2.52 7.88
CA ILE A 61 -0.96 3.85 7.26
C ILE A 61 -2.18 4.15 6.39
N MET A 62 -2.73 3.14 5.72
CA MET A 62 -3.96 3.26 4.92
C MET A 62 -5.18 3.62 5.77
N ILE A 63 -5.30 3.04 6.97
CA ILE A 63 -6.34 3.40 7.95
C ILE A 63 -6.13 4.84 8.46
N LEU A 64 -4.88 5.22 8.73
CA LEU A 64 -4.54 6.59 9.15
C LEU A 64 -4.89 7.61 8.06
N ALA A 65 -4.63 7.30 6.79
CA ALA A 65 -4.87 8.17 5.65
C ALA A 65 -6.35 8.55 5.47
N VAL A 66 -7.27 7.63 5.77
CA VAL A 66 -8.72 7.92 5.71
C VAL A 66 -9.29 8.55 6.99
N SER A 67 -8.53 8.50 8.08
CA SER A 67 -8.89 9.11 9.36
C SER A 67 -8.42 10.56 9.45
N ARG A 68 -7.22 10.85 8.93
CA ARG A 68 -6.60 12.18 8.90
C ARG A 68 -5.85 12.33 7.58
N ALA A 69 -6.47 12.94 6.58
CA ALA A 69 -5.76 13.17 5.32
C ALA A 69 -4.64 14.20 5.50
N SER A 70 -3.41 13.88 5.07
CA SER A 70 -2.27 14.78 5.17
C SER A 70 -1.21 14.46 4.13
N ALA A 71 -0.49 15.48 3.67
CA ALA A 71 0.72 15.30 2.85
C ALA A 71 1.78 14.46 3.56
N ALA A 72 1.89 14.59 4.89
CA ALA A 72 2.85 13.83 5.69
C ALA A 72 2.59 12.31 5.65
N ILE A 73 1.33 11.88 5.71
CA ILE A 73 0.98 10.45 5.68
C ILE A 73 1.28 9.83 4.32
N ARG A 74 1.03 10.58 3.24
CA ARG A 74 1.39 10.17 1.87
C ARG A 74 2.91 10.02 1.73
N ALA A 75 3.67 11.00 2.20
CA ALA A 75 5.13 10.95 2.18
C ALA A 75 5.68 9.79 3.02
N LEU A 76 5.09 9.55 4.21
CA LEU A 76 5.47 8.45 5.09
C LEU A 76 5.22 7.09 4.41
N SER A 77 4.08 6.92 3.75
CA SER A 77 3.79 5.71 2.98
C SER A 77 4.80 5.49 1.87
N ILE A 78 5.12 6.51 1.07
CA ILE A 78 6.14 6.40 0.02
C ILE A 78 7.50 6.04 0.64
N GLY A 79 7.86 6.68 1.77
CA GLY A 79 9.10 6.42 2.49
C GLY A 79 9.22 4.97 2.96
N VAL A 80 8.16 4.40 3.53
CA VAL A 80 8.13 2.98 3.95
C VAL A 80 8.33 2.06 2.75
N ALA A 81 7.62 2.30 1.64
CA ALA A 81 7.77 1.49 0.43
C ALA A 81 9.20 1.56 -0.14
N VAL A 82 9.78 2.75 -0.24
CA VAL A 82 11.15 2.95 -0.74
C VAL A 82 12.19 2.31 0.18
N LEU A 83 12.07 2.51 1.49
CA LEU A 83 12.98 1.90 2.48
C LEU A 83 12.91 0.38 2.44
N ALA A 84 11.71 -0.18 2.33
CA ALA A 84 11.54 -1.62 2.23
C ALA A 84 12.14 -2.18 0.93
N VAL A 85 11.94 -1.52 -0.21
CA VAL A 85 12.55 -1.95 -1.49
C VAL A 85 14.08 -1.81 -1.45
N ALA A 86 14.62 -0.73 -0.86
CA ALA A 86 16.06 -0.54 -0.72
C ALA A 86 16.70 -1.55 0.26
N GLY A 87 16.05 -1.84 1.37
CA GLY A 87 16.49 -2.89 2.30
C GLY A 87 16.37 -4.28 1.68
N GLY A 88 15.26 -4.54 0.97
CA GLY A 88 15.03 -5.78 0.25
C GLY A 88 16.02 -6.01 -0.89
N SER A 89 16.46 -4.96 -1.58
CA SER A 89 17.50 -5.10 -2.61
C SER A 89 18.84 -5.50 -2.00
N ALA A 90 19.24 -4.90 -0.88
CA ALA A 90 20.44 -5.33 -0.16
C ALA A 90 20.36 -6.82 0.24
N ILE A 91 19.22 -7.27 0.77
CA ILE A 91 18.97 -8.67 1.14
C ILE A 91 19.01 -9.59 -0.10
N ALA A 92 18.34 -9.22 -1.18
CA ALA A 92 18.26 -10.02 -2.39
C ALA A 92 19.63 -10.15 -3.08
N PHE A 93 20.45 -9.09 -3.07
CA PHE A 93 21.79 -9.14 -3.66
C PHE A 93 22.74 -10.00 -2.83
N THR A 94 22.71 -9.92 -1.50
CA THR A 94 23.60 -10.72 -0.65
C THR A 94 23.27 -12.22 -0.69
N SER A 95 22.01 -12.58 -0.93
CA SER A 95 21.53 -13.95 -1.07
C SER A 95 21.52 -14.46 -2.53
N SER A 96 21.74 -13.59 -3.51
CA SER A 96 21.62 -13.95 -4.94
C SER A 96 22.54 -15.08 -5.40
N ALA A 97 23.72 -15.21 -4.78
CA ALA A 97 24.71 -16.24 -5.10
C ALA A 97 24.30 -17.64 -4.63
N THR A 98 23.48 -17.74 -3.58
CA THR A 98 23.01 -19.02 -3.01
C THR A 98 21.66 -19.44 -3.55
N ASP A 99 20.86 -18.49 -4.04
CA ASP A 99 19.42 -18.70 -4.27
C ASP A 99 19.05 -18.71 -5.77
N GLY A 100 20.04 -18.72 -6.67
CA GLY A 100 19.85 -18.79 -8.12
C GLY A 100 19.06 -17.62 -8.71
N GLY A 101 19.01 -16.47 -8.03
CA GLY A 101 18.26 -15.27 -8.44
C GLY A 101 16.79 -15.22 -7.99
N SER A 102 16.29 -16.22 -7.24
CA SER A 102 14.91 -16.24 -6.73
C SER A 102 14.58 -15.10 -5.76
N GLY A 103 15.56 -14.66 -4.95
CA GLY A 103 15.42 -13.47 -4.10
C GLY A 103 15.19 -12.18 -4.88
N VAL A 104 15.84 -12.03 -6.04
CA VAL A 104 15.66 -10.86 -6.94
C VAL A 104 14.27 -10.88 -7.59
N ALA A 105 13.80 -12.04 -8.05
CA ALA A 105 12.45 -12.18 -8.59
C ALA A 105 11.37 -11.85 -7.54
N SER A 106 11.56 -12.34 -6.32
CA SER A 106 10.64 -12.09 -5.19
C SER A 106 10.61 -10.60 -4.82
N LEU A 107 11.74 -9.90 -4.91
CA LEU A 107 11.83 -8.46 -4.67
C LEU A 107 10.99 -7.66 -5.67
N PHE A 108 10.94 -8.04 -6.96
CA PHE A 108 10.08 -7.36 -7.93
C PHE A 108 8.60 -7.50 -7.58
N GLY A 109 8.17 -8.69 -7.16
CA GLY A 109 6.81 -8.92 -6.67
C GLY A 109 6.51 -8.07 -5.43
N LEU A 110 7.43 -8.04 -4.48
CA LEU A 110 7.31 -7.23 -3.26
C LEU A 110 7.20 -5.73 -3.57
N ALA A 111 8.07 -5.24 -4.44
CA ALA A 111 8.09 -3.84 -4.83
C ALA A 111 6.78 -3.41 -5.50
N ALA A 112 6.19 -4.27 -6.33
CA ALA A 112 4.89 -4.01 -6.96
C ALA A 112 3.76 -3.92 -5.92
N ILE A 113 3.75 -4.83 -4.92
CA ILE A 113 2.76 -4.81 -3.84
C ILE A 113 2.88 -3.52 -3.03
N LEU A 114 4.09 -3.18 -2.57
CA LEU A 114 4.34 -1.98 -1.75
C LEU A 114 4.05 -0.68 -2.51
N ALA A 115 4.37 -0.63 -3.80
CA ALA A 115 4.01 0.50 -4.66
C ALA A 115 2.49 0.63 -4.82
N GLY A 116 1.78 -0.49 -4.98
CA GLY A 116 0.32 -0.54 -5.04
C GLY A 116 -0.32 -0.04 -3.74
N GLU A 117 0.17 -0.47 -2.58
CA GLU A 117 -0.28 -0.01 -1.27
C GLU A 117 -0.04 1.50 -1.10
N ALA A 118 1.15 1.99 -1.41
CA ALA A 118 1.48 3.41 -1.30
C ALA A 118 0.62 4.27 -2.25
N PHE A 119 0.33 3.76 -3.45
CA PHE A 119 -0.59 4.40 -4.39
C PHE A 119 -2.02 4.46 -3.83
N LEU A 120 -2.52 3.38 -3.24
CA LEU A 120 -3.82 3.36 -2.59
C LEU A 120 -3.90 4.36 -1.44
N VAL A 121 -2.86 4.43 -0.59
CA VAL A 121 -2.75 5.43 0.48
C VAL A 121 -2.84 6.85 -0.10
N HIS A 122 -2.12 7.12 -1.20
CA HIS A 122 -2.16 8.42 -1.86
C HIS A 122 -3.57 8.78 -2.34
N MET A 123 -4.22 7.86 -3.05
CA MET A 123 -5.56 8.05 -3.60
C MET A 123 -6.62 8.21 -2.52
N LEU A 124 -6.58 7.37 -1.48
CA LEU A 124 -7.49 7.43 -0.34
C LEU A 124 -7.33 8.74 0.45
N SER A 125 -6.09 9.15 0.69
CA SER A 125 -5.80 10.42 1.37
C SER A 125 -6.34 11.62 0.58
N ARG A 126 -6.08 11.67 -0.74
CA ARG A 126 -6.63 12.71 -1.64
C ARG A 126 -8.15 12.72 -1.65
N ALA A 127 -8.77 11.55 -1.72
CA ALA A 127 -10.23 11.43 -1.74
C ALA A 127 -10.88 11.96 -0.46
N VAL A 128 -10.20 11.88 0.69
CA VAL A 128 -10.70 12.45 1.94
C VAL A 128 -10.41 13.95 2.05
N GLU A 129 -9.22 14.40 1.67
CA GLU A 129 -8.77 15.80 1.73
C GLU A 129 -9.72 16.75 0.99
N VAL A 130 -10.14 16.39 -0.24
CA VAL A 130 -11.02 17.20 -1.11
C VAL A 130 -12.41 17.44 -0.52
N HIS A 131 -12.87 16.59 0.39
CA HIS A 131 -14.23 16.65 0.94
C HIS A 131 -14.27 17.08 2.42
N SER A 132 -13.10 17.40 3.00
CA SER A 132 -12.97 17.92 4.38
C SER A 132 -12.78 19.44 4.45
N THR A 133 -12.67 20.11 3.29
CA THR A 133 -12.63 21.57 3.13
C THR A 133 -14.00 22.10 2.71
#